data_AF-A0A0C3BYW5-F1
#
_entry.id   AF-A0A0C3BYW5-F1
#
_cell.length_a   1.000
_cell.length_b   1.000
_cell.length_c   1.000
_cell.angle_alpha   90.00
_cell.angle_beta   90.00
_cell.angle_gamma   90.00
#
_symmetry.space_group_name_H-M   'P 1'
#
loop_
_entity.id
_entity.type
_entity.pdbx_description
1 polymer ?
#
loop_
_entity_poly.entity_id
_entity_poly.type
_entity_poly.pdbx_seq_one_letter_code
_entity_poly.pdbx_strand_id
1 'polypeptide(L)'
;PPSAASILMEVMISSLEPKTRSNYGAGLLRFNQFCDQLNISEHDRCPASEALISAFIASFVGKRSSDCVNSWLAGLKFWHTFQGAP
;
A
#
# COMPACT_ATOMS: atom_id res chain seq x y z
N PRO A 1 5.75 -26.41 -5.09
CA PRO A 1 4.32 -26.13 -4.83
C PRO A 1 4.14 -24.71 -4.29
N PRO A 2 3.20 -23.91 -4.80
CA PRO A 2 2.89 -22.61 -4.22
C PRO A 2 2.41 -22.79 -2.77
N SER A 3 2.82 -21.86 -1.89
CA SER A 3 2.33 -21.86 -0.50
C SER A 3 0.84 -21.50 -0.47
N ALA A 4 0.14 -21.88 0.60
CA ALA A 4 -1.26 -21.46 0.80
C ALA A 4 -1.40 -19.93 0.77
N ALA A 5 -0.41 -19.20 1.29
CA ALA A 5 -0.38 -17.74 1.24
C ALA A 5 -0.30 -17.20 -0.21
N SER A 6 0.50 -17.84 -1.06
CA SER A 6 0.63 -17.46 -2.48
C SER A 6 -0.67 -17.68 -3.27
N ILE A 7 -1.42 -18.76 -2.96
CA ILE A 7 -2.72 -19.02 -3.60
C ILE A 7 -3.77 -18.00 -3.13
N LEU A 8 -3.83 -17.73 -1.83
CA LEU A 8 -4.73 -16.71 -1.27
C LEU A 8 -4.43 -15.32 -1.85
N MET A 9 -3.14 -15.00 -2.06
CA MET A 9 -2.70 -13.77 -2.70
C MET A 9 -3.28 -13.63 -4.11
N GLU A 10 -3.12 -14.66 -4.96
CA GLU A 10 -3.64 -14.64 -6.33
C GLU A 10 -5.16 -14.48 -6.34
N VAL A 11 -5.88 -15.21 -5.47
CA VAL A 11 -7.33 -15.12 -5.38
C VAL A 11 -7.77 -13.71 -4.97
N MET A 12 -7.19 -13.13 -3.92
CA MET A 12 -7.56 -11.77 -3.48
C MET A 12 -7.21 -10.69 -4.51
N ILE A 13 -6.08 -10.82 -5.21
CA ILE A 13 -5.70 -9.89 -6.28
C ILE A 13 -6.63 -10.05 -7.50
N SER A 14 -7.07 -11.27 -7.79
CA SER A 14 -7.98 -11.56 -8.90
C SER A 14 -9.42 -11.09 -8.65
N SER A 15 -9.84 -10.96 -7.39
CA SER A 15 -11.17 -10.46 -7.03
C SER A 15 -11.32 -8.94 -7.17
N LEU A 16 -10.22 -8.21 -7.37
CA LEU A 16 -10.25 -6.76 -7.57
C LEU A 16 -10.54 -6.43 -9.03
N GLU A 17 -11.39 -5.41 -9.25
CA GLU A 17 -11.52 -4.80 -10.58
C GLU A 17 -10.13 -4.35 -11.09
N PRO A 18 -9.80 -4.52 -12.39
CA PRO A 18 -8.50 -4.17 -12.94
C PRO A 18 -8.02 -2.75 -12.58
N LYS A 19 -8.93 -1.76 -12.56
CA LYS A 19 -8.62 -0.38 -12.19
C LYS A 19 -8.27 -0.25 -10.71
N THR A 20 -9.02 -0.92 -9.84
CA THR A 20 -8.74 -0.97 -8.40
C THR A 20 -7.39 -1.61 -8.13
N ARG A 21 -7.09 -2.75 -8.77
CA ARG A 21 -5.79 -3.41 -8.66
C ARG A 21 -4.64 -2.49 -9.10
N SER A 22 -4.81 -1.79 -10.22
CA SER A 22 -3.82 -0.82 -10.70
C SER A 22 -3.61 0.33 -9.72
N ASN A 23 -4.69 0.88 -9.16
CA ASN A 23 -4.61 1.96 -8.18
C ASN A 23 -3.95 1.53 -6.87
N TYR A 24 -4.23 0.32 -6.39
CA TYR A 24 -3.60 -0.23 -5.19
C TYR A 24 -2.10 -0.44 -5.41
N GLY A 25 -1.73 -1.02 -6.55
CA GLY A 25 -0.33 -1.15 -6.95
C GLY A 25 0.39 0.21 -7.06
N ALA A 26 -0.28 1.23 -7.61
CA ALA A 26 0.25 2.59 -7.65
C ALA A 26 0.45 3.17 -6.24
N GLY A 27 -0.47 2.92 -5.31
CA GLY A 27 -0.35 3.35 -3.91
C GLY A 27 0.87 2.73 -3.22
N LEU A 28 1.05 1.41 -3.38
CA LEU A 28 2.21 0.68 -2.86
C LEU A 28 3.53 1.21 -3.43
N LEU A 29 3.57 1.46 -4.74
CA LEU A 29 4.73 2.04 -5.39
C LEU A 29 5.08 3.41 -4.82
N ARG A 30 4.08 4.30 -4.68
CA ARG A 30 4.29 5.66 -4.16
C ARG A 30 4.72 5.67 -2.71
N PHE A 31 4.18 4.77 -1.90
CA PHE A 31 4.58 4.62 -0.51
C PHE A 31 6.02 4.13 -0.37
N ASN A 32 6.41 3.13 -1.15
CA ASN A 32 7.80 2.65 -1.15
C ASN A 32 8.78 3.73 -1.61
N GLN A 33 8.46 4.46 -2.69
CA GLN A 33 9.27 5.59 -3.14
C GLN A 33 9.42 6.68 -2.08
N PHE A 34 8.35 6.98 -1.35
CA PHE A 34 8.39 7.92 -0.22
C PHE A 34 9.28 7.39 0.91
N CYS A 35 9.19 6.10 1.25
CA CYS A 35 10.02 5.46 2.27
C CYS A 35 11.50 5.42 1.86
N ASP A 36 11.79 5.13 0.59
CA ASP A 36 13.15 5.11 0.03
C ASP A 36 13.79 6.49 0.14
N GLN A 37 13.06 7.56 -0.19
CA GLN A 37 13.54 8.95 -0.06
C GLN A 37 13.91 9.33 1.38
N LEU A 38 13.28 8.70 2.37
CA LEU A 38 13.52 8.92 3.79
C LEU A 38 14.45 7.87 4.42
N ASN A 39 14.99 6.95 3.62
CA ASN A 39 15.82 5.82 4.07
C ASN A 39 15.13 4.95 5.16
N ILE A 40 13.82 4.77 5.05
CA ILE A 40 13.05 3.91 5.95
C ILE A 40 13.28 2.46 5.55
N SER A 41 13.68 1.61 6.50
CA SER A 41 13.94 0.20 6.22
C SER A 41 12.66 -0.52 5.78
N GLU A 42 12.76 -1.56 4.95
CA GLU A 42 11.58 -2.34 4.53
C GLU A 42 10.82 -2.96 5.71
N HIS A 43 11.55 -3.32 6.78
CA HIS A 43 10.98 -3.85 8.02
C HIS A 43 10.05 -2.84 8.72
N ASP A 44 10.30 -1.53 8.56
CA ASP A 44 9.49 -0.47 9.19
C ASP A 44 8.32 -0.01 8.31
N ARG A 45 8.16 -0.60 7.11
CA ARG A 45 7.09 -0.27 6.16
C ARG A 45 5.83 -1.09 6.37
N CYS A 46 5.90 -2.20 7.12
CA CYS A 46 4.77 -3.09 7.39
C CYS A 46 4.93 -3.85 8.72
N PRO A 47 4.06 -3.60 9.72
CA PRO A 47 3.06 -2.52 9.77
C PRO A 47 3.72 -1.14 9.69
N ALA A 48 3.21 -0.26 8.83
CA ALA A 48 3.64 1.13 8.87
C ALA A 48 3.00 1.82 10.09
N SER A 49 3.77 2.64 10.80
CA SER A 49 3.22 3.44 11.90
C SER A 49 2.21 4.47 11.39
N GLU A 50 1.25 4.87 12.23
CA GLU A 50 0.31 5.95 11.90
C GLU A 50 1.04 7.25 11.54
N ALA A 51 2.15 7.54 12.21
CA ALA A 51 3.00 8.70 11.91
C ALA A 51 3.59 8.61 10.50
N LEU A 52 4.05 7.42 10.09
CA LEU A 52 4.59 7.20 8.75
C LEU A 52 3.51 7.36 7.66
N ILE A 53 2.32 6.79 7.88
CA ILE A 53 1.19 6.94 6.98
C ILE A 53 0.76 8.42 6.88
N SER A 54 0.72 9.12 8.01
CA SER A 54 0.37 10.55 8.05
C SER A 54 1.38 11.41 7.30
N ALA A 55 2.67 11.15 7.47
CA ALA A 55 3.73 11.84 6.75
C ALA A 55 3.66 11.58 5.23
N PHE A 56 3.36 10.34 4.85
CA PHE A 56 3.10 9.98 3.46
C PHE A 56 1.95 10.80 2.87
N ILE A 57 0.79 10.84 3.53
CA ILE A 57 -0.38 11.63 3.07
C ILE A 57 -0.01 13.13 2.96
N ALA A 58 0.64 13.67 3.98
CA ALA A 58 1.05 15.07 4.03
C ALA A 58 1.94 15.46 2.83
N SER A 59 2.79 14.55 2.36
CA SER A 59 3.69 14.79 1.22
C SER A 59 2.98 15.05 -0.11
N PHE A 60 1.70 14.68 -0.22
CA PHE A 60 0.86 14.83 -1.42
C PHE A 60 -0.24 15.89 -1.31
N VAL A 61 -0.32 16.62 -0.20
CA VAL A 61 -1.27 17.73 -0.02
C VAL A 61 -1.09 18.75 -1.15
N GLY A 62 -2.19 19.10 -1.83
CA GLY A 62 -2.20 20.02 -2.97
C GLY A 62 -1.57 19.47 -4.26
N LYS A 63 -0.99 18.27 -4.25
CA LYS A 63 -0.36 17.63 -5.44
C LYS A 63 -1.26 16.59 -6.10
N ARG A 64 -2.22 16.03 -5.35
CA ARG A 64 -3.16 14.99 -5.80
C ARG A 64 -4.53 15.23 -5.21
N SER A 65 -5.57 14.70 -5.88
CA SER A 65 -6.93 14.70 -5.33
C SER A 65 -7.01 13.81 -4.09
N SER A 66 -7.92 14.14 -3.18
CA SER A 66 -8.25 13.30 -2.02
C SER A 66 -8.59 11.88 -2.43
N ASP A 67 -9.38 11.71 -3.49
CA ASP A 67 -9.80 10.39 -3.98
C ASP A 67 -8.62 9.53 -4.44
N CYS A 68 -7.63 10.16 -5.07
CA CYS A 68 -6.41 9.47 -5.49
C CYS A 68 -5.61 8.97 -4.29
N VAL A 69 -5.41 9.84 -3.29
CA VAL A 69 -4.69 9.48 -2.05
C VAL A 69 -5.46 8.43 -1.25
N ASN A 70 -6.79 8.54 -1.15
CA ASN A 70 -7.64 7.56 -0.47
C ASN A 70 -7.56 6.18 -1.14
N SER A 71 -7.52 6.13 -2.47
CA SER A 71 -7.33 4.90 -3.24
C SER A 71 -5.97 4.25 -2.95
N TRP A 72 -4.91 5.06 -2.80
CA TRP A 72 -3.59 4.57 -2.40
C TRP A 72 -3.58 4.04 -0.96
N LEU A 73 -4.23 4.72 -0.02
CA LEU A 73 -4.37 4.27 1.37
C LEU A 73 -5.14 2.95 1.48
N ALA A 74 -6.19 2.78 0.68
CA ALA A 74 -6.91 1.52 0.60
C ALA A 74 -6.01 0.37 0.12
N GLY A 75 -5.12 0.64 -0.85
CA GLY A 75 -4.11 -0.31 -1.30
C GLY A 75 -3.07 -0.66 -0.24
N LEU A 76 -2.61 0.33 0.54
CA LEU A 76 -1.71 0.09 1.67
C LEU A 76 -2.36 -0.76 2.75
N LYS A 77 -3.59 -0.43 3.14
CA LYS A 77 -4.36 -1.22 4.10
C LYS A 77 -4.55 -2.66 3.60
N PHE A 78 -4.90 -2.84 2.33
CA PHE A 78 -5.04 -4.16 1.73
C PHE A 78 -3.74 -4.97 1.84
N TRP A 79 -2.59 -4.33 1.58
CA TRP A 79 -1.29 -4.96 1.73
C TRP A 79 -0.90 -5.26 3.18
N HIS A 80 -1.18 -4.37 4.13
CA HIS A 80 -0.96 -4.63 5.56
C HIS A 80 -1.79 -5.83 6.04
N THR A 81 -3.07 -5.89 5.67
CA THR A 81 -3.93 -7.06 5.93
C THR A 81 -3.34 -8.33 5.32
N PHE A 82 -2.82 -8.25 4.09
CA PHE A 82 -2.17 -9.38 3.43
C PHE A 82 -0.95 -9.90 4.20
N GLN A 83 -0.15 -9.01 4.78
CA GLN A 83 1.04 -9.36 5.56
C GLN A 83 0.71 -9.81 6.99
N GLY A 84 -0.57 -9.83 7.38
CA GLY A 84 -1.00 -10.11 8.75
C GLY A 84 -0.61 -9.00 9.73
N ALA A 85 -0.39 -7.79 9.24
CA ALA A 85 -0.02 -6.64 10.03
C ALA A 85 -1.27 -5.96 10.62
N PRO A 86 -1.23 -5.50 11.89
CA PRO A 86 -2.34 -4.83 12.55
C PRO A 86 -2.66 -3.45 11.96
#